data_AF-A0A2D4JR32-F1
#
_entry.id   AF-A0A2D4JR32-F1
#
_cell.length_a   1.000
_cell.length_b   1.000
_cell.length_c   1.000
_cell.angle_alpha   90.00
_cell.angle_beta   90.00
_cell.angle_gamma   90.00
#
_symmetry.space_group_name_H-M   'P 1'
#
loop_
_entity.id
_entity.type
_entity.pdbx_description
1 polymer ?
#
loop_
_entity_poly.entity_id
_entity_poly.type
_entity_poly.pdbx_seq_one_letter_code
_entity_poly.pdbx_strand_id
1 'polypeptide(L)'
;HIKVKRQFPAKCWKCHQTPGSYYHMWWTCTEVKRYWTKIQLWLEINDKTTYIKPEIFLFGILSEGFSNEIIYLLIHILTAARIVFAQNWKKNKIPTEEEVII
;
A
#
# COMPACT_ATOMS: atom_id res chain seq x y z
N HIS A 1 15.61 34.32 6.29
CA HIS A 1 14.49 33.45 6.69
C HIS A 1 14.22 32.41 5.61
N ILE A 2 14.63 31.15 5.82
CA ILE A 2 14.37 30.06 4.87
C ILE A 2 12.92 29.60 5.10
N LYS A 3 12.02 29.85 4.14
CA LYS A 3 10.67 29.29 4.16
C LYS A 3 10.75 27.82 3.76
N VAL A 4 10.70 26.91 4.74
CA VAL A 4 10.48 25.48 4.49
C VAL A 4 9.07 25.33 3.90
N LYS A 5 8.98 25.07 2.59
CA LYS A 5 7.71 24.73 1.95
C LYS A 5 7.17 23.46 2.60
N ARG A 6 5.89 23.46 2.97
CA ARG A 6 5.17 22.28 3.42
C ARG A 6 5.28 21.21 2.33
N GLN A 7 6.05 20.14 2.59
CA GLN A 7 6.23 19.03 1.64
C GLN A 7 4.96 18.20 1.46
N PHE A 8 4.05 18.25 2.43
CA PHE A 8 2.81 17.46 2.44
C PHE A 8 1.58 18.33 2.28
N PRO A 9 0.53 17.82 1.61
CA PRO A 9 -0.69 18.57 1.39
C PRO A 9 -1.40 18.87 2.71
N ALA A 10 -2.09 20.01 2.76
CA ALA A 10 -2.86 20.41 3.93
C ALA A 10 -3.92 19.37 4.34
N LYS A 11 -4.38 18.54 3.39
CA LYS A 11 -5.28 17.41 3.58
C LYS A 11 -4.85 16.22 2.72
N CYS A 12 -5.15 15.02 3.19
CA CYS A 12 -4.97 13.77 2.47
C CYS A 12 -5.65 13.81 1.08
N TRP A 13 -4.98 13.27 0.06
CA TRP A 13 -5.49 13.21 -1.31
C TRP A 13 -6.56 12.14 -1.52
N LYS A 14 -6.76 11.23 -0.56
CA LYS A 14 -7.78 10.18 -0.65
C LYS A 14 -9.00 10.49 0.21
N CYS A 15 -8.84 10.60 1.53
CA CYS A 15 -9.99 10.83 2.42
C CYS A 15 -10.38 12.31 2.56
N HIS A 16 -9.49 13.25 2.21
CA HIS A 16 -9.69 14.70 2.38
C HIS A 16 -10.05 15.16 3.82
N GLN A 17 -9.83 14.31 4.83
CA GLN A 17 -10.23 14.56 6.23
C GLN A 17 -9.05 14.91 7.13
N THR A 18 -7.93 14.18 7.02
CA THR A 18 -6.76 14.33 7.88
C THR A 18 -5.63 15.07 7.14
N PRO A 19 -4.76 15.85 7.82
CA PRO A 19 -3.54 16.36 7.21
C PRO A 19 -2.73 15.25 6.53
N GLY A 20 -2.19 15.54 5.35
CA GLY A 20 -1.33 14.59 4.66
C GLY A 20 -0.06 14.38 5.46
N SER A 21 0.17 13.15 5.91
CA SER A 21 1.50 12.67 6.30
C SER A 21 1.81 11.45 5.46
N TYR A 22 3.10 11.14 5.28
CA TYR A 22 3.51 9.92 4.59
C TYR A 22 2.81 8.69 5.20
N TYR A 23 2.87 8.56 6.53
CA TYR A 23 2.23 7.45 7.25
C TYR A 23 0.70 7.40 7.04
N HIS A 24 0.01 8.54 7.06
CA HIS A 24 -1.42 8.55 6.82
C HIS A 24 -1.77 8.17 5.38
N MET A 25 -1.10 8.78 4.42
CA MET A 25 -1.42 8.64 3.00
C MET A 25 -0.97 7.30 2.40
N TRP A 26 -0.01 6.59 3.01
CA TRP A 26 0.39 5.24 2.61
C TRP A 26 -0.31 4.14 3.42
N TRP A 27 -0.81 4.44 4.61
CA TRP A 27 -1.27 3.42 5.54
C TRP A 27 -2.56 3.71 6.27
N THR A 28 -2.59 4.73 7.13
CA THR A 28 -3.69 4.84 8.10
C THR A 28 -4.98 5.44 7.53
N CYS A 29 -4.92 6.04 6.35
CA CYS A 29 -6.09 6.53 5.63
C CYS A 29 -7.07 5.37 5.33
N THR A 30 -8.35 5.56 5.64
CA THR A 30 -9.40 4.55 5.43
C THR A 30 -9.47 4.06 4.00
N GLU A 31 -9.40 4.97 3.04
CA GLU A 31 -9.39 4.67 1.61
C GLU A 31 -8.19 3.83 1.20
N VAL A 32 -7.03 4.10 1.79
CA VAL A 32 -5.79 3.39 1.51
C VAL A 32 -5.77 2.03 2.18
N LYS A 33 -6.34 1.90 3.39
CA LYS A 33 -6.57 0.59 4.01
C LYS A 33 -7.44 -0.29 3.14
N ARG A 34 -8.51 0.25 2.53
CA ARG A 34 -9.37 -0.53 1.61
C ARG A 34 -8.58 -1.10 0.43
N TYR A 35 -7.62 -0.35 -0.12
CA TYR A 35 -6.72 -0.84 -1.17
C TYR A 35 -5.85 -2.01 -0.68
N TRP A 36 -5.20 -1.87 0.48
CA TRP A 36 -4.34 -2.93 1.00
C TRP A 36 -5.11 -4.18 1.42
N THR A 37 -6.31 -4.01 2.00
CA THR A 37 -7.21 -5.14 2.33
C THR A 37 -7.61 -5.92 1.09
N LYS A 38 -7.82 -5.23 -0.04
CA LYS A 38 -8.12 -5.85 -1.33
C LYS A 38 -6.96 -6.71 -1.85
N ILE A 39 -5.75 -6.16 -1.86
CA ILE A 39 -4.54 -6.90 -2.21
C ILE A 39 -4.32 -8.10 -1.27
N GLN A 40 -4.56 -7.93 0.03
CA GLN A 40 -4.47 -9.02 1.00
C GLN A 40 -5.48 -10.13 0.70
N LEU A 41 -6.74 -9.79 0.46
CA LEU A 41 -7.78 -10.77 0.14
C LEU A 41 -7.45 -11.53 -1.14
N TRP A 42 -6.95 -10.83 -2.16
CA TRP A 42 -6.51 -11.45 -3.41
C TRP A 42 -5.36 -12.46 -3.17
N LEU A 43 -4.37 -12.11 -2.35
CA LEU A 43 -3.28 -13.02 -1.98
C LEU A 43 -3.78 -14.24 -1.20
N GLU A 44 -4.69 -14.04 -0.25
CA GLU A 44 -5.28 -15.12 0.55
C GLU A 44 -6.07 -16.12 -0.31
N ILE A 45 -6.79 -15.64 -1.34
CA ILE A 45 -7.57 -16.47 -2.25
C ILE A 45 -6.66 -17.25 -3.22
N ASN A 46 -5.62 -16.61 -3.78
CA ASN A 46 -4.84 -17.18 -4.88
C ASN A 46 -3.64 -18.02 -4.42
N ASP A 47 -2.96 -17.66 -3.33
CA ASP A 47 -1.67 -18.25 -2.95
C ASP A 47 -1.69 -19.07 -1.64
N LYS A 48 -2.87 -19.30 -1.04
CA LYS A 48 -3.02 -19.99 0.26
C LYS A 48 -2.15 -19.41 1.39
N THR A 49 -1.66 -18.18 1.24
CA THR A 49 -0.87 -17.51 2.27
C THR A 49 -1.80 -17.07 3.38
N THR A 50 -1.93 -17.89 4.43
CA THR A 50 -2.74 -17.53 5.58
C THR A 50 -2.02 -16.47 6.40
N TYR A 51 -2.59 -15.27 6.43
CA TYR A 51 -2.21 -14.19 7.35
C TYR A 51 -0.91 -13.44 7.00
N ILE A 52 -0.99 -12.55 6.01
CA ILE A 52 0.07 -11.57 5.74
C ILE A 52 -0.09 -10.42 6.72
N LYS A 53 0.93 -10.24 7.56
CA LYS A 53 0.99 -9.14 8.51
C LYS A 53 0.91 -7.78 7.77
N PRO A 54 0.10 -6.82 8.25
CA PRO A 54 -0.03 -5.49 7.65
C PRO A 54 1.33 -4.77 7.46
N GLU A 55 2.30 -5.02 8.33
CA GLU A 55 3.67 -4.49 8.31
C GLU A 55 4.46 -4.91 7.06
N ILE A 56 4.17 -6.08 6.50
CA ILE A 56 4.79 -6.58 5.26
C ILE A 56 4.44 -5.64 4.09
N PHE A 57 3.20 -5.15 4.02
CA PHE A 57 2.75 -4.24 2.97
C PHE A 57 3.46 -2.89 3.00
N LEU A 58 3.79 -2.40 4.19
CA LEU A 58 4.47 -1.12 4.39
C LEU A 58 5.99 -1.21 4.27
N PHE A 59 6.59 -2.18 4.96
CA PHE A 59 8.02 -2.23 5.19
C PHE A 59 8.72 -3.31 4.36
N GLY A 60 7.99 -4.27 3.79
CA GLY A 60 8.58 -5.40 3.07
C GLY A 60 9.38 -6.34 3.98
N ILE A 61 9.22 -6.22 5.30
CA ILE A 61 9.88 -7.07 6.28
C ILE A 61 9.09 -8.37 6.35
N LEU A 62 9.52 -9.36 5.57
CA LEU A 62 8.95 -10.70 5.59
C LEU A 62 9.50 -11.46 6.81
N SER A 63 8.59 -12.04 7.60
CA SER A 63 8.94 -12.75 8.83
C SER A 63 9.49 -14.14 8.55
N GLU A 64 10.27 -14.67 9.50
CA GLU A 64 10.64 -16.07 9.56
C GLU A 64 9.37 -16.95 9.54
N GLY A 65 9.29 -17.89 8.60
CA GLY A 65 8.14 -18.80 8.44
C GLY A 65 7.61 -18.94 7.01
N PHE A 66 7.99 -18.06 6.08
CA PHE A 66 7.66 -18.21 4.66
C PHE A 66 8.78 -18.95 3.89
N SER A 67 8.40 -19.73 2.87
CA SER A 67 9.37 -20.30 1.94
C SER A 67 9.97 -19.19 1.06
N ASN A 68 11.18 -19.42 0.51
CA ASN A 68 11.82 -18.46 -0.40
C ASN A 68 10.97 -18.14 -1.63
N GLU A 69 10.20 -19.11 -2.13
CA GLU A 69 9.28 -18.94 -3.25
C GLU A 69 8.13 -17.98 -2.89
N ILE A 70 7.49 -18.19 -1.74
CA ILE A 70 6.44 -17.31 -1.24
C ILE A 70 6.99 -15.91 -0.96
N ILE A 71 8.19 -15.82 -0.38
CA ILE A 71 8.89 -14.54 -0.16
C ILE A 71 9.07 -13.80 -1.49
N TYR A 72 9.53 -14.49 -2.53
CA TYR A 72 9.75 -13.89 -3.83
C TYR A 72 8.44 -13.40 -4.46
N LEU A 73 7.38 -14.23 -4.44
CA LEU A 73 6.05 -13.85 -4.92
C LEU A 73 5.52 -12.61 -4.19
N LEU A 74 5.56 -12.62 -2.86
CA LEU A 74 5.11 -11.49 -2.04
C LEU A 74 5.90 -10.23 -2.36
N ILE A 75 7.22 -10.29 -2.50
CA ILE A 75 8.03 -9.12 -2.86
C ILE A 75 7.59 -8.53 -4.20
N HIS A 76 7.36 -9.36 -5.22
CA HIS A 76 6.98 -8.88 -6.55
C HIS A 76 5.59 -8.25 -6.54
N ILE A 77 4.62 -8.93 -5.94
CA ILE A 77 3.23 -8.45 -5.87
C ILE A 77 3.15 -7.14 -5.07
N LEU A 78 3.83 -7.08 -3.91
CA LEU A 78 3.86 -5.85 -3.10
C LEU A 78 4.58 -4.71 -3.81
N THR A 79 5.62 -5.00 -4.57
CA THR A 79 6.34 -4.00 -5.36
C THR A 79 5.44 -3.43 -6.45
N ALA A 80 4.75 -4.28 -7.21
CA ALA A 80 3.76 -3.86 -8.21
C ALA A 80 2.65 -3.03 -7.56
N ALA A 81 2.08 -3.51 -6.44
CA ALA A 81 1.02 -2.80 -5.72
C ALA A 81 1.46 -1.42 -5.23
N ARG A 82 2.70 -1.27 -4.75
CA ARG A 82 3.27 0.02 -4.34
C ARG A 82 3.48 0.95 -5.52
N ILE A 83 3.97 0.45 -6.65
CA ILE A 83 4.18 1.24 -7.87
C ILE A 83 2.85 1.77 -8.40
N VAL A 84 1.85 0.91 -8.54
CA VAL A 84 0.51 1.29 -9.02
C VAL A 84 -0.14 2.30 -8.08
N PHE A 85 -0.02 2.09 -6.77
CA PHE A 85 -0.50 3.05 -5.79
C PHE A 85 0.24 4.39 -5.90
N ALA A 86 1.57 4.39 -6.05
CA ALA A 86 2.39 5.59 -6.24
C ALA A 86 2.02 6.37 -7.51
N GLN A 87 1.79 5.67 -8.63
CA GLN A 87 1.36 6.28 -9.90
C GLN A 87 0.01 6.98 -9.78
N ASN A 88 -0.87 6.45 -8.92
CA ASN A 88 -2.21 6.99 -8.69
C ASN A 88 -2.31 7.83 -7.41
N TRP A 89 -1.18 8.15 -6.79
CA TRP A 89 -1.10 8.76 -5.46
C TRP A 89 -1.80 10.12 -5.38
N LYS A 90 -1.67 10.96 -6.41
CA LYS A 90 -2.32 12.29 -6.48
C LYS A 90 -3.75 12.27 -7.02
N LYS A 91 -4.21 11.14 -7.55
CA LYS A 91 -5.56 11.03 -8.11
C LYS A 91 -6.53 10.75 -6.97
N ASN A 92 -7.76 11.23 -7.06
CA ASN A 92 -8.79 10.88 -6.06
C ASN A 92 -9.19 9.39 -6.15
N LYS A 93 -8.97 8.75 -7.32
CA LYS A 93 -9.25 7.32 -7.54
C LYS A 93 -8.28 6.43 -6.75
N ILE A 94 -8.81 5.41 -6.09
CA ILE A 94 -8.05 4.30 -5.50
C ILE A 94 -7.88 3.25 -6.60
N PRO A 95 -6.66 2.76 -6.88
CA PRO A 95 -6.46 1.71 -7.87
C PRO A 95 -7.20 0.41 -7.55
N THR A 96 -7.55 -0.37 -8.57
CA THR A 96 -8.13 -1.72 -8.40
C THR A 96 -7.04 -2.79 -8.38
N GLU A 97 -7.38 -3.99 -7.91
CA GLU A 97 -6.47 -5.15 -7.93
C GLU A 97 -6.05 -5.52 -9.36
N GLU A 98 -6.95 -5.34 -10.34
CA GLU A 98 -6.66 -5.61 -11.76
C GLU A 98 -5.54 -4.70 -12.30
N GLU A 99 -5.47 -3.45 -11.85
CA GLU A 99 -4.41 -2.50 -12.24
C GLU A 99 -3.03 -2.91 -11.70
N VAL A 100 -2.95 -3.87 -10.76
CA VAL A 100 -1.70 -4.41 -10.17
C VAL A 100 -1.20 -5.68 -10.87
N ILE A 101 -2.10 -6.43 -11.51
CA ILE A 101 -1.83 -7.78 -12.05
C ILE A 101 -1.38 -7.75 -13.53
N ILE A 102 -1.50 -6.61 -14.22
CA ILE A 102 -1.15 -6.43 -15.65
C ILE A 102 0.36 -6.19 -15.84
#